data_AF-A0A848LK91-F1
#
_entry.id   AF-A0A848LK91-F1
#
_cell.length_a   1.000
_cell.length_b   1.000
_cell.length_c   1.000
_cell.angle_alpha   90.00
_cell.angle_beta   90.00
_cell.angle_gamma   90.00
#
_symmetry.space_group_name_H-M   'P 1'
#
loop_
_entity.id
_entity.type
_entity.pdbx_description
1 polymer ?
#
loop_
_entity_poly.entity_id
_entity_poly.type
_entity_poly.pdbx_seq_one_letter_code
_entity_poly.pdbx_strand_id
1 'polypeptide(L)'
;MQPPAVRQAFPPASSPGGPVFRGLSAGAWALLGLALVNLFFRFSDGTLEPETFFNADALYLPALYRDIVGLGGSWSGWRLTPAPYFFPDMPLYFASEALSGSLTRGVLVFAAAQLVLLALATRWLVRTAAPPGAVAVGQV
;
A
#
# COMPACT_ATOMS: atom_id res chain seq x y z
N MET A 1 52.20 -25.98 -13.27
CA MET A 1 51.49 -25.32 -12.15
C MET A 1 50.10 -24.94 -12.64
N GLN A 2 49.06 -25.63 -12.17
CA GLN A 2 47.66 -25.26 -12.42
C GLN A 2 47.18 -24.40 -11.24
N PRO A 3 46.54 -23.25 -11.46
CA PRO A 3 45.96 -22.47 -10.37
C PRO A 3 44.73 -23.22 -9.80
N PRO A 4 44.49 -23.16 -8.47
CA PRO A 4 43.32 -23.79 -7.87
C PRO A 4 42.05 -23.05 -8.29
N ALA A 5 41.11 -23.79 -8.88
CA ALA A 5 39.80 -23.28 -9.26
C ALA A 5 38.93 -23.11 -8.00
N VAL A 6 39.02 -21.95 -7.35
CA VAL A 6 38.05 -21.55 -6.32
C VAL A 6 36.80 -21.01 -7.01
N ARG A 7 35.97 -21.92 -7.54
CA ARG A 7 34.56 -21.61 -7.78
C ARG A 7 33.85 -21.73 -6.44
N GLN A 8 33.81 -20.66 -5.66
CA GLN A 8 32.76 -20.53 -4.66
C GLN A 8 31.43 -20.47 -5.42
N ALA A 9 30.77 -21.62 -5.52
CA ALA A 9 29.40 -21.67 -5.98
C ALA A 9 28.59 -20.86 -4.97
N PHE A 10 28.18 -19.66 -5.37
CA PHE A 10 27.18 -18.90 -4.64
C PHE A 10 25.98 -19.84 -4.44
N PRO A 11 25.46 -20.02 -3.21
CA PRO A 11 24.30 -20.87 -3.00
C PRO A 11 23.18 -20.39 -3.93
N PRO A 12 22.48 -21.28 -4.65
CA PRO A 12 21.43 -20.86 -5.56
C PRO A 12 20.44 -20.02 -4.77
N ALA A 13 20.18 -18.80 -5.24
CA ALA A 13 19.15 -17.94 -4.68
C ALA A 13 17.87 -18.79 -4.57
N SER A 14 17.30 -18.86 -3.37
CA SER A 14 16.10 -19.66 -3.13
C SER A 14 15.04 -19.25 -4.14
N SER A 15 14.54 -20.23 -4.91
CA SER A 15 13.62 -19.94 -6.01
C SER A 15 12.39 -19.19 -5.46
N PRO A 16 12.04 -18.02 -6.04
CA PRO A 16 10.84 -17.30 -5.66
C PRO A 16 9.62 -18.21 -5.88
N GLY A 17 9.10 -18.79 -4.79
CA GLY A 17 8.06 -19.82 -4.84
C GLY A 17 8.23 -20.99 -3.87
N GLY A 18 9.37 -21.10 -3.18
CA GLY A 18 9.58 -22.11 -2.13
C GLY A 18 8.60 -21.98 -0.94
N PRO A 19 8.47 -23.02 -0.09
CA PRO A 19 7.51 -23.06 1.02
C PRO A 19 7.71 -21.92 2.03
N VAL A 20 8.96 -21.50 2.25
CA VAL A 20 9.30 -20.34 3.09
C VAL A 20 8.72 -19.06 2.50
N PHE A 21 8.88 -18.84 1.19
CA PHE A 21 8.36 -17.66 0.50
C PHE A 21 6.83 -17.61 0.53
N ARG A 22 6.18 -18.77 0.35
CA ARG A 22 4.72 -18.90 0.46
C ARG A 22 4.23 -18.63 1.88
N GLY A 23 4.92 -19.17 2.90
CA GLY A 23 4.60 -18.94 4.31
C GLY A 23 4.74 -17.47 4.72
N LEU A 24 5.82 -16.81 4.32
CA LEU A 24 6.02 -15.37 4.55
C LEU A 24 4.92 -14.54 3.88
N SER A 25 4.52 -14.88 2.66
CA SER A 25 3.44 -14.18 1.97
C SER A 25 2.08 -14.37 2.66
N ALA A 26 1.77 -15.58 3.13
CA ALA A 26 0.53 -15.86 3.86
C ALA A 26 0.50 -15.13 5.21
N GLY A 27 1.62 -15.10 5.94
CA GLY A 27 1.77 -14.34 7.17
C GLY A 27 1.54 -12.84 6.98
N ALA A 28 2.09 -12.25 5.91
CA ALA A 28 1.88 -10.83 5.59
C ALA A 28 0.40 -10.51 5.33
N TRP A 29 -0.32 -11.36 4.60
CA TRP A 29 -1.77 -11.19 4.37
C TRP A 29 -2.59 -11.35 5.66
N ALA A 30 -2.21 -12.29 6.53
CA ALA A 30 -2.86 -12.47 7.83
C ALA A 30 -2.68 -11.23 8.73
N LEU A 31 -1.46 -10.67 8.77
CA LEU A 31 -1.17 -9.44 9.51
C LEU A 31 -1.91 -8.23 8.95
N LEU A 32 -2.00 -8.11 7.62
CA LEU A 32 -2.82 -7.08 6.98
C LEU A 32 -4.30 -7.23 7.36
N GLY A 33 -4.84 -8.45 7.27
CA GLY A 33 -6.21 -8.73 7.68
C GLY A 33 -6.46 -8.37 9.14
N LEU A 34 -5.55 -8.75 10.03
CA LEU A 34 -5.61 -8.39 11.45
C LEU A 34 -5.58 -6.88 11.66
N ALA A 35 -4.71 -6.16 10.94
CA ALA A 35 -4.63 -4.70 11.00
C ALA A 35 -5.92 -4.02 10.55
N LEU A 36 -6.54 -4.50 9.45
CA LEU A 36 -7.81 -3.99 8.95
C LEU A 36 -8.97 -4.27 9.91
N VAL A 37 -9.02 -5.47 10.49
CA VAL A 37 -10.01 -5.84 11.51
C VAL A 37 -9.85 -4.97 12.76
N ASN A 38 -8.62 -4.78 13.23
CA ASN A 38 -8.32 -3.91 14.36
C ASN A 38 -8.75 -2.46 14.06
N LEU A 39 -8.45 -1.94 12.87
CA LEU A 39 -8.88 -0.60 12.46
C LEU A 39 -10.41 -0.46 12.48
N PHE A 40 -11.13 -1.47 11.97
CA PHE A 40 -12.59 -1.50 11.95
C PHE A 40 -13.19 -1.48 13.37
N PHE A 41 -12.67 -2.30 14.29
CA PHE A 41 -13.14 -2.30 15.69
C PHE A 41 -12.86 -0.98 16.39
N ARG A 42 -11.63 -0.45 16.26
CA ARG A 42 -11.28 0.84 16.88
C ARG A 42 -12.16 1.99 16.39
N PHE A 43 -12.50 1.98 15.10
CA PHE A 43 -13.45 2.93 14.53
C PHE A 43 -14.87 2.74 15.08
N SER A 44 -15.36 1.50 15.11
CA SER A 44 -16.72 1.17 15.55
C SER A 44 -16.95 1.53 17.02
N ASP A 45 -15.92 1.34 17.86
CA ASP A 45 -15.98 1.64 19.29
C ASP A 45 -15.66 3.11 19.61
N GLY A 46 -15.39 3.95 18.62
CA GLY A 46 -15.10 5.38 18.80
C GLY A 46 -13.76 5.68 19.50
N THR A 47 -12.90 4.67 19.66
CA THR A 47 -11.59 4.78 20.33
C THR A 47 -10.49 5.42 19.47
N LEU A 48 -10.82 5.79 18.24
CA LEU A 48 -9.95 6.57 17.37
C LEU A 48 -10.14 8.04 17.68
N GLU A 49 -9.25 8.60 18.50
CA GLU A 49 -9.22 10.03 18.74
C GLU A 49 -8.83 10.77 17.45
N PRO A 50 -9.72 11.59 16.88
CA PRO A 50 -9.48 12.32 15.63
C PRO A 50 -8.18 13.12 15.64
N GLU A 51 -7.84 13.69 16.80
CA GLU A 51 -6.70 14.57 17.04
C GLU A 51 -5.35 13.87 16.83
N THR A 52 -5.30 12.55 17.01
CA THR A 52 -4.07 11.76 16.79
C THR A 52 -3.81 11.50 15.31
N PHE A 53 -4.86 11.52 14.46
CA PHE A 53 -4.78 11.15 13.04
C PHE A 53 -4.92 12.34 12.09
N PHE A 54 -5.56 13.42 12.52
CA PHE A 54 -5.76 14.61 11.71
C PHE A 54 -4.63 15.62 11.91
N ASN A 55 -3.65 15.55 11.02
CA ASN A 55 -2.65 16.59 10.83
C ASN A 55 -2.88 17.32 9.50
N ALA A 56 -2.10 18.38 9.24
CA ALA A 56 -2.24 19.20 8.03
C ALA A 56 -2.10 18.37 6.74
N ASP A 57 -1.20 17.38 6.72
CA ASP A 57 -0.99 16.53 5.54
C ASP A 57 -2.18 15.57 5.32
N ALA A 58 -2.69 14.99 6.41
CA ALA A 58 -3.87 14.12 6.38
C ALA A 58 -5.15 14.87 5.98
N LEU A 59 -5.25 16.15 6.34
CA LEU A 59 -6.39 17.01 6.05
C LEU A 59 -6.30 17.72 4.70
N TYR A 60 -5.17 17.65 3.99
CA TYR A 60 -5.00 18.32 2.71
C TYR A 60 -5.99 17.86 1.65
N LEU A 61 -6.04 16.55 1.37
CA LEU A 61 -6.99 15.98 0.40
C LEU A 61 -8.45 16.14 0.84
N PRO A 62 -8.81 15.97 2.12
CA PRO A 62 -10.14 16.34 2.62
C PRO A 62 -10.54 17.78 2.39
N ALA A 63 -9.66 18.73 2.67
CA ALA A 63 -9.94 20.14 2.46
C ALA A 63 -10.12 20.46 0.97
N LEU A 64 -9.25 19.91 0.12
CA LEU A 64 -9.35 20.03 -1.33
C LEU A 64 -10.66 19.44 -1.87
N TYR A 65 -11.01 18.22 -1.47
CA TYR A 65 -12.26 17.56 -1.88
C TYR A 65 -13.48 18.40 -1.46
N ARG A 66 -13.51 18.85 -0.21
CA ARG A 66 -14.62 19.64 0.32
C ARG A 66 -14.79 20.94 -0.46
N ASP A 67 -13.70 21.64 -0.79
CA ASP A 67 -13.77 22.89 -1.53
C ASP A 67 -14.24 22.66 -2.98
N ILE A 68 -13.56 21.78 -3.71
CA ILE A 68 -13.83 21.55 -5.13
C ILE A 68 -15.19 20.86 -5.35
N VAL A 69 -15.45 19.77 -4.63
CA VAL A 69 -16.63 18.92 -4.85
C VAL A 69 -17.80 19.37 -3.98
N GLY A 70 -17.55 19.71 -2.72
CA GLY A 70 -18.60 20.06 -1.76
C GLY A 70 -19.11 21.50 -1.88
N LEU A 71 -18.22 22.45 -2.19
CA LEU A 71 -18.53 23.88 -2.21
C LEU A 71 -18.52 24.50 -3.62
N GLY A 72 -18.13 23.74 -4.65
CA GLY A 72 -18.05 24.23 -6.03
C GLY A 72 -16.87 25.18 -6.28
N GLY A 73 -15.80 25.06 -5.48
CA GLY A 73 -14.56 25.79 -5.66
C GLY A 73 -13.82 25.43 -6.96
N SER A 74 -12.74 26.16 -7.25
CA SER A 74 -11.94 25.97 -8.46
C SER A 74 -10.54 25.46 -8.14
N TRP A 75 -10.06 24.54 -8.97
CA TRP A 75 -8.68 24.03 -8.93
C TRP A 75 -7.63 25.14 -9.00
N SER A 76 -7.91 26.23 -9.71
CA SER A 76 -7.01 27.37 -9.85
C SER A 76 -6.77 28.13 -8.55
N GLY A 77 -7.64 27.97 -7.55
CA GLY A 77 -7.49 28.58 -6.22
C GLY A 77 -6.52 27.82 -5.31
N TRP A 78 -6.17 26.58 -5.67
CA TRP A 78 -5.34 25.70 -4.85
C TRP A 78 -3.88 25.74 -5.25
N ARG A 79 -3.01 25.87 -4.24
CA ARG A 79 -1.59 25.59 -4.40
C ARG A 79 -1.36 24.11 -4.14
N LEU A 80 -1.16 23.37 -5.23
CA LEU A 80 -0.80 21.96 -5.14
C LEU A 80 0.57 21.84 -4.48
N THR A 81 0.69 20.93 -3.52
CA THR A 81 1.98 20.64 -2.90
C THR A 81 2.93 20.08 -3.97
N PRO A 82 4.24 20.34 -3.86
CA PRO A 82 5.22 19.77 -4.79
C PRO A 82 5.27 18.23 -4.73
N ALA A 83 4.81 17.65 -3.62
CA ALA A 83 4.71 16.21 -3.45
C ALA A 83 3.56 15.64 -4.30
N PRO A 84 3.75 14.51 -4.97
CA PRO A 84 2.77 13.96 -5.91
C PRO A 84 1.62 13.25 -5.19
N TYR A 85 0.74 13.99 -4.51
CA TYR A 85 -0.53 13.43 -4.00
C TYR A 85 -1.52 13.10 -5.13
N PHE A 86 -1.15 13.34 -6.39
CA PHE A 86 -2.04 13.23 -7.54
C PHE A 86 -2.40 11.77 -7.85
N PHE A 87 -1.45 10.84 -7.78
CA PHE A 87 -1.72 9.42 -7.99
C PHE A 87 -0.84 8.56 -7.10
N PRO A 88 -1.40 7.55 -6.41
CA PRO A 88 -2.81 7.12 -6.42
C PRO A 88 -3.73 7.90 -5.45
N ASP A 89 -3.18 8.75 -4.60
CA ASP A 89 -3.82 9.23 -3.38
C ASP A 89 -5.08 10.08 -3.62
N MET A 90 -5.02 11.07 -4.50
CA MET A 90 -6.14 11.99 -4.73
C MET A 90 -7.39 11.27 -5.30
N PRO A 91 -7.33 10.49 -6.39
CA PRO A 91 -8.49 9.72 -6.87
C PRO A 91 -9.01 8.74 -5.81
N LEU A 92 -8.10 8.10 -5.06
CA LEU A 92 -8.47 7.14 -4.05
C LEU A 92 -9.22 7.79 -2.89
N TYR A 93 -8.74 8.94 -2.41
CA TYR A 93 -9.40 9.69 -1.35
C TYR A 93 -10.75 10.25 -1.85
N PHE A 94 -10.80 10.83 -3.05
CA PHE A 94 -12.03 11.38 -3.63
C PHE A 94 -13.12 10.30 -3.75
N ALA A 95 -12.76 9.10 -4.20
CA ALA A 95 -13.67 7.96 -4.23
C ALA A 95 -14.10 7.53 -2.82
N SER A 96 -13.15 7.48 -1.88
CA SER A 96 -13.42 7.07 -0.49
C SER A 96 -14.40 8.03 0.21
N GLU A 97 -14.19 9.34 0.06
CA GLU A 97 -15.06 10.37 0.62
C GLU A 97 -16.42 10.40 -0.07
N ALA A 98 -16.47 10.25 -1.41
CA ALA A 98 -17.72 10.17 -2.16
C ALA A 98 -18.60 8.98 -1.73
N LEU A 99 -18.00 7.83 -1.43
CA LEU A 99 -18.71 6.64 -0.93
C LEU A 99 -19.11 6.76 0.54
N SER A 100 -18.31 7.48 1.33
CA SER A 100 -18.47 7.56 2.79
C SER A 100 -19.37 8.70 3.25
N GLY A 101 -19.43 9.81 2.50
CA GLY A 101 -20.20 11.02 2.81
C GLY A 101 -19.84 11.67 4.16
N SER A 102 -18.63 11.42 4.68
CA SER A 102 -18.19 11.92 5.98
C SER A 102 -16.67 11.84 6.06
N LEU A 103 -16.07 12.96 6.47
CA LEU A 103 -14.61 13.13 6.61
C LEU A 103 -13.94 11.94 7.29
N THR A 104 -14.42 11.58 8.49
CA THR A 104 -13.80 10.52 9.29
C THR A 104 -13.91 9.17 8.60
N ARG A 105 -15.07 8.85 8.04
CA ARG A 105 -15.28 7.59 7.31
C ARG A 105 -14.46 7.54 6.03
N GLY A 106 -14.41 8.64 5.27
CA GLY A 106 -13.65 8.74 4.03
C GLY A 106 -12.16 8.57 4.26
N VAL A 107 -11.59 9.20 5.30
CA VAL A 107 -10.18 9.02 5.66
C VAL A 107 -9.87 7.58 6.07
N LEU A 108 -10.79 6.89 6.76
CA LEU A 108 -10.59 5.49 7.15
C LEU A 108 -10.69 4.52 5.97
N VAL A 109 -11.67 4.72 5.09
CA VAL A 109 -11.80 3.94 3.85
C VAL A 109 -10.56 4.16 2.98
N PHE A 110 -10.08 5.40 2.88
CA PHE A 110 -8.85 5.74 2.18
C PHE A 110 -7.63 5.03 2.77
N ALA A 111 -7.44 5.07 4.09
CA ALA A 111 -6.33 4.40 4.76
C ALA A 111 -6.36 2.88 4.55
N ALA A 112 -7.53 2.25 4.67
CA ALA A 112 -7.70 0.83 4.40
C ALA A 112 -7.38 0.47 2.94
N ALA A 113 -7.88 1.27 1.99
CA ALA A 113 -7.62 1.06 0.57
C ALA A 113 -6.13 1.22 0.22
N GLN A 114 -5.44 2.20 0.84
CA GLN A 114 -4.02 2.44 0.63
C GLN A 114 -3.17 1.26 1.13
N LEU A 115 -3.51 0.67 2.29
CA LEU A 115 -2.84 -0.53 2.80
C LEU A 115 -3.03 -1.73 1.86
N VAL A 116 -4.26 -1.94 1.34
CA VAL A 116 -4.55 -3.02 0.40
C VAL A 116 -3.79 -2.83 -0.91
N LEU A 117 -3.83 -1.62 -1.49
CA LEU A 117 -3.11 -1.30 -2.73
C LEU A 117 -1.60 -1.45 -2.57
N LEU A 118 -1.03 -1.02 -1.45
CA LEU A 118 0.39 -1.20 -1.16
C LEU A 118 0.77 -2.69 -1.09
N ALA A 119 -0.04 -3.51 -0.44
CA ALA A 119 0.19 -4.95 -0.36
C ALA A 119 0.10 -5.62 -1.75
N LEU A 120 -0.88 -5.22 -2.57
CA LEU A 120 -1.01 -5.70 -3.95
C LEU A 120 0.16 -5.27 -4.83
N ALA A 121 0.56 -4.00 -4.76
CA ALA A 121 1.69 -3.45 -5.51
C ALA A 121 3.00 -4.15 -5.13
N THR A 122 3.23 -4.38 -3.84
CA THR A 122 4.40 -5.11 -3.34
C THR A 122 4.42 -6.54 -3.87
N ARG A 123 3.27 -7.24 -3.81
CA ARG A 123 3.14 -8.60 -4.35
C ARG A 123 3.38 -8.64 -5.86
N TRP A 124 2.88 -7.65 -6.59
CA TRP A 124 3.09 -7.53 -8.03
C TRP A 124 4.57 -7.31 -8.35
N LEU A 125 5.23 -6.39 -7.65
CA LEU A 125 6.66 -6.09 -7.84
C LEU A 125 7.55 -7.30 -7.59
N VAL A 126 7.28 -8.06 -6.53
CA VAL A 126 8.00 -9.31 -6.23
C VAL A 126 7.87 -10.31 -7.37
N ARG A 127 6.69 -10.41 -7.98
CA ARG A 127 6.42 -11.36 -9.06
C ARG A 127 7.10 -10.97 -10.36
N THR A 128 7.26 -9.68 -10.62
CA THR A 128 7.92 -9.16 -11.83
C THR A 128 9.43 -9.07 -11.70
N ALA A 129 9.95 -8.86 -10.49
CA ALA A 129 11.40 -8.83 -10.22
C ALA A 129 12.06 -10.22 -10.17
N ALA A 130 11.29 -11.31 -10.19
CA ALA A 130 11.84 -12.66 -10.27
C ALA A 130 12.43 -12.92 -11.67
N PRO A 131 13.75 -13.19 -11.81
CA PRO A 131 14.37 -13.31 -13.12
C PRO A 131 13.77 -14.48 -13.93
N PRO A 132 13.48 -14.27 -15.23
CA PRO A 132 13.04 -15.33 -16.14
C PRO A 132 14.21 -16.30 -16.37
N GLY A 133 14.29 -17.36 -15.55
CA GLY A 133 15.34 -18.37 -15.65
C GLY A 133 15.49 -19.27 -14.42
N ALA A 134 15.02 -18.85 -13.25
CA ALA A 134 15.17 -19.64 -12.01
C ALA A 134 14.19 -20.82 -11.88
N VAL A 135 13.39 -21.12 -12.91
CA VAL A 135 12.37 -22.19 -12.91
C VAL A 135 12.73 -23.34 -13.87
N ALA A 136 13.81 -23.24 -14.66
CA ALA A 136 14.10 -24.19 -15.75
C ALA A 136 15.30 -25.12 -15.52
N VAL A 137 15.82 -25.27 -14.28
CA VAL A 137 16.93 -26.20 -14.00
C VAL A 137 16.50 -27.19 -12.92
N GLY A 138 15.67 -28.15 -13.33
CA GLY A 138 15.27 -29.28 -12.49
C GLY A 138 14.49 -30.37 -13.22
N GLN A 139 14.45 -30.31 -14.56
CA GLN A 139 13.75 -31.27 -15.41
C GLN A 139 14.63 -31.61 -16.63
N VAL A 140 15.79 -32.22 -16.40
CA VAL A 140 16.44 -33.16 -17.34
C VAL A 140 17.23 -34.15 -16.48
#